data_AF-A0A3N5J5C6-F1
#
_entry.id   AF-A0A3N5J5C6-F1
#
_cell.length_a   1.000
_cell.length_b   1.000
_cell.length_c   1.000
_cell.angle_alpha   90.00
_cell.angle_beta   90.00
_cell.angle_gamma   90.00
#
_symmetry.space_group_name_H-M   'P 1'
#
loop_
_entity.id
_entity.type
_entity.pdbx_description
1 polymer ?
#
loop_
_entity_poly.entity_id
_entity_poly.type
_entity_poly.pdbx_seq_one_letter_code
_entity_poly.pdbx_strand_id
1 'polypeptide(L)'
;AGSGKNRNGTLSINIPLARAYWDTLNELKASLKVPGPVDLNILLGLKDVLVYQESPSSEESLWQGLQRPLKQVLDGVDKMRSIEGRHLGRDLMSRIRTIEKAVGFISKKAPQVVRAYQVRLQKRVNELAGETKIDPQRLGQEVAIMADRSDISEELVRLESHLKQLKTLFRETQPVGRKLEFLLQEINREINTIGSKSMDGSISQQVVAVKAELEKMREQIQNIE
;
A
#
# COMPACT_ATOMS: atom_id res chain seq x y z
N ALA A 1 -20.98 49.51 -19.06
CA ALA A 1 -19.57 49.83 -19.39
C ALA A 1 -18.81 48.51 -19.46
N GLY A 2 -18.59 48.03 -20.68
CA GLY A 2 -18.01 46.71 -20.95
C GLY A 2 -16.51 46.69 -20.65
N SER A 3 -16.10 45.69 -19.87
CA SER A 3 -14.73 45.26 -19.66
C SER A 3 -13.96 45.15 -20.98
N GLY A 4 -13.06 46.10 -21.23
CA GLY A 4 -12.05 46.00 -22.27
C GLY A 4 -11.05 44.92 -21.88
N LYS A 5 -11.33 43.67 -22.28
CA LYS A 5 -10.34 42.59 -22.26
C LYS A 5 -9.11 43.08 -23.04
N ASN A 6 -7.99 43.20 -22.34
CA ASN A 6 -6.69 43.52 -22.89
C ASN A 6 -6.30 42.42 -23.88
N ARG A 7 -6.61 42.62 -25.16
CA ARG A 7 -6.32 41.70 -26.26
C ARG A 7 -4.88 41.96 -26.70
N ASN A 8 -3.92 41.39 -25.96
CA ASN A 8 -2.53 41.28 -26.41
C ASN A 8 -2.51 40.21 -27.52
N GLY A 9 -2.75 40.63 -28.75
CA GLY A 9 -2.55 39.80 -29.93
C GLY A 9 -1.99 40.63 -31.06
N THR A 10 -1.14 40.02 -31.86
CA THR A 10 -0.55 40.64 -33.04
C THR A 10 -1.29 40.15 -34.27
N LEU A 11 -1.79 41.10 -35.07
CA LEU A 11 -2.30 40.80 -36.40
C LEU A 11 -1.10 40.46 -37.29
N SER A 12 -1.14 39.27 -37.88
CA SER A 12 -0.13 38.79 -38.82
C SER A 12 -0.80 38.41 -40.13
N ILE A 13 -0.10 38.62 -41.24
CA ILE A 13 -0.57 38.24 -42.57
C ILE A 13 0.11 36.93 -42.94
N ASN A 14 -0.67 35.92 -43.34
CA ASN A 14 -0.13 34.70 -43.92
C ASN A 14 0.30 34.97 -45.36
N ILE A 15 1.50 35.52 -45.54
CA ILE A 15 2.05 35.93 -46.85
C ILE A 15 2.06 34.77 -47.87
N PRO A 16 2.46 33.52 -47.51
CA PRO A 16 2.38 32.40 -48.43
C PRO A 16 0.96 32.12 -48.96
N LEU A 17 -0.04 32.09 -48.07
CA LEU A 17 -1.43 31.86 -48.46
C LEU A 17 -2.01 33.04 -49.24
N ALA A 18 -1.70 34.26 -48.83
CA ALA A 18 -2.10 35.48 -49.54
C ALA A 18 -1.56 35.51 -50.98
N ARG A 19 -0.31 35.05 -51.18
CA ARG A 19 0.31 34.91 -52.50
C ARG A 19 -0.37 33.84 -53.34
N ALA A 20 -0.66 32.66 -52.75
CA ALA A 20 -1.38 31.61 -53.46
C ALA A 20 -2.77 32.10 -53.93
N TYR A 21 -3.53 32.78 -53.07
CA TYR A 21 -4.81 33.38 -53.46
C TYR A 21 -4.66 34.46 -54.53
N TRP A 22 -3.64 35.31 -54.43
CA TRP A 22 -3.36 36.34 -55.43
C TRP A 22 -3.10 35.74 -56.81
N ASP A 23 -2.28 34.70 -56.88
CA ASP A 23 -1.93 34.03 -58.14
C ASP A 23 -3.17 33.34 -58.75
N THR A 24 -3.96 32.62 -57.94
CA THR A 24 -5.21 31.97 -58.40
C THR A 24 -6.26 32.98 -58.88
N LEU A 25 -6.42 34.11 -58.18
CA LEU A 25 -7.39 35.14 -58.59
C LEU A 25 -6.99 35.81 -59.90
N ASN A 26 -5.69 36.03 -60.12
CA ASN A 26 -5.19 36.58 -61.38
C ASN A 26 -5.32 35.59 -62.55
N GLU A 27 -5.10 34.30 -62.30
CA GLU A 27 -5.33 33.24 -63.30
C GLU A 27 -6.81 33.13 -63.68
N LEU A 28 -7.72 33.15 -62.70
CA LEU A 28 -9.16 33.14 -62.92
C LEU A 28 -9.64 34.38 -63.70
N LYS A 29 -9.10 35.55 -63.37
CA LYS A 29 -9.38 36.78 -64.12
C LYS A 29 -8.97 36.67 -65.58
N ALA A 30 -7.79 36.11 -65.85
CA ALA A 30 -7.28 35.91 -67.21
C ALA A 30 -8.17 34.93 -68.01
N SER A 31 -8.63 33.84 -67.39
CA SER A 31 -9.49 32.85 -68.06
C SER A 31 -10.90 33.38 -68.34
N LEU A 32 -11.47 34.20 -67.45
CA LEU A 32 -12.82 34.77 -67.59
C LEU A 32 -12.86 36.14 -68.27
N LYS A 33 -11.70 36.71 -68.64
CA LYS A 33 -11.55 38.04 -69.28
C LYS A 33 -12.22 39.18 -68.52
N VAL A 34 -12.16 39.15 -67.19
CA VAL A 34 -12.77 40.19 -66.33
C VAL A 34 -11.86 41.43 -66.28
N PRO A 35 -12.37 42.64 -66.52
CA PRO A 35 -11.58 43.88 -66.46
C PRO A 35 -11.35 44.39 -65.02
N GLY A 36 -10.25 45.12 -64.79
CA GLY A 36 -9.91 45.76 -63.50
C GLY A 36 -8.90 44.99 -62.63
N PRO A 37 -8.14 45.65 -61.73
CA PRO A 37 -7.16 44.99 -60.85
C PRO A 37 -7.84 44.13 -59.77
N VAL A 38 -7.14 43.09 -59.29
CA VAL A 38 -7.59 42.34 -58.09
C VAL A 38 -7.45 43.27 -56.88
N ASP A 39 -8.56 43.54 -56.18
CA ASP A 39 -8.56 44.41 -55.01
C ASP A 39 -7.97 43.69 -53.80
N LEU A 40 -7.07 44.37 -53.09
CA LEU A 40 -6.49 43.91 -51.82
C LEU A 40 -7.58 43.64 -50.77
N ASN A 41 -8.70 44.38 -50.81
CA ASN A 41 -9.83 44.14 -49.90
C ASN A 41 -10.41 42.73 -50.04
N ILE A 42 -10.35 42.15 -51.26
CA ILE A 42 -10.78 40.77 -51.49
C ILE A 42 -9.85 39.82 -50.74
N LEU A 43 -8.53 40.00 -50.87
CA LEU A 43 -7.54 39.17 -50.16
C LEU A 43 -7.69 39.26 -48.64
N LEU A 44 -7.93 40.45 -48.10
CA LEU A 44 -8.12 40.64 -46.65
C LEU A 44 -9.44 40.04 -46.14
N GLY A 45 -10.43 39.87 -47.01
CA GLY A 45 -11.69 39.19 -46.72
C GLY A 45 -11.64 37.66 -46.88
N LEU A 46 -10.57 37.12 -47.48
CA LEU A 46 -10.40 35.66 -47.63
C LEU A 46 -9.97 35.04 -46.30
N LYS A 47 -10.52 33.85 -46.05
CA LYS A 47 -10.30 33.09 -44.83
C LYS A 47 -8.80 32.82 -44.65
N ASP A 48 -8.31 33.01 -43.42
CA ASP A 48 -6.95 32.68 -42.99
C ASP A 48 -5.82 33.55 -43.61
N VAL A 49 -6.14 34.61 -44.37
CA VAL A 49 -5.15 35.59 -44.87
C VAL A 49 -4.73 36.56 -43.77
N LEU A 50 -5.70 37.11 -43.04
CA LEU A 50 -5.48 37.88 -41.82
C LEU A 50 -5.64 36.96 -40.61
N VAL A 51 -4.53 36.62 -39.97
CA VAL A 51 -4.51 35.76 -38.79
C VAL A 51 -4.27 36.62 -37.57
N TYR A 52 -5.28 36.67 -36.70
CA TYR A 52 -5.11 37.20 -35.35
C TYR A 52 -4.41 36.14 -34.51
N GLN A 53 -3.13 36.38 -34.18
CA GLN A 53 -2.41 35.55 -33.22
C GLN A 53 -2.61 36.17 -31.85
N GLU A 54 -3.34 35.49 -30.96
CA GLU A 54 -3.23 35.77 -29.54
C GLU A 54 -1.75 35.69 -29.18
N SER A 55 -1.20 36.72 -28.55
CA SER A 55 0.15 36.62 -28.01
C SER A 55 0.16 35.39 -27.12
N PRO A 56 1.15 34.50 -27.23
CA PRO A 56 1.24 33.42 -26.27
C PRO A 56 1.38 34.10 -24.91
N SER A 57 0.31 34.09 -24.12
CA SER A 57 0.42 34.22 -22.68
C SER A 57 1.25 33.00 -22.31
N SER A 58 2.57 33.21 -22.26
CA SER A 58 3.51 32.12 -22.48
C SER A 58 3.25 31.06 -21.44
N GLU A 59 3.07 29.83 -21.89
CA GLU A 59 2.98 28.68 -21.00
C GLU A 59 4.14 28.70 -20.00
N GLU A 60 5.33 29.20 -20.42
CA GLU A 60 6.44 29.57 -19.55
C GLU A 60 6.09 30.54 -18.41
N SER A 61 5.37 31.64 -18.65
CA SER A 61 5.02 32.62 -17.60
C SER A 61 4.03 32.03 -16.60
N LEU A 62 3.08 31.21 -17.07
CA LEU A 62 2.16 30.48 -16.19
C LEU A 62 2.90 29.42 -15.37
N TRP A 63 3.80 28.68 -16.00
CA TRP A 63 4.63 27.68 -15.35
C TRP A 63 5.54 28.29 -14.28
N GLN A 64 6.19 29.42 -14.57
CA GLN A 64 7.02 30.13 -13.60
C GLN A 64 6.24 30.58 -12.36
N GLY A 65 4.97 30.98 -12.53
CA GLY A 65 4.06 31.31 -11.42
C GLY A 65 3.65 30.09 -10.58
N LEU A 66 3.49 28.91 -11.21
CA LEU A 66 3.01 27.69 -10.57
C LEU A 66 4.12 26.80 -9.99
N GLN A 67 5.34 26.84 -10.54
CA GLN A 67 6.42 25.94 -10.18
C GLN A 67 6.78 26.02 -8.69
N ARG A 68 6.86 27.25 -8.14
CA ARG A 68 7.20 27.46 -6.72
C ARG A 68 6.10 26.98 -5.77
N PRO A 69 4.83 27.40 -5.90
CA PRO A 69 3.74 26.87 -5.08
C PRO A 69 3.59 25.36 -5.20
N LEU A 70 3.68 24.80 -6.40
CA LEU A 70 3.59 23.36 -6.64
C LEU A 70 4.68 22.60 -5.89
N LYS A 71 5.94 23.06 -6.00
CA LYS A 71 7.06 22.47 -5.27
C LYS A 71 6.85 22.52 -3.75
N GLN A 72 6.39 23.66 -3.22
CA GLN A 72 6.10 23.79 -1.78
C GLN A 72 5.03 22.81 -1.31
N VAL A 73 3.98 22.58 -2.11
CA VAL A 73 2.94 21.59 -1.79
C VAL A 73 3.52 20.18 -1.82
N LEU A 74 4.27 19.82 -2.86
CA LEU A 74 4.90 18.49 -2.97
C LEU A 74 5.87 18.21 -1.83
N ASP A 75 6.75 19.16 -1.50
CA ASP A 75 7.68 19.07 -0.36
C ASP A 75 6.91 18.92 0.96
N GLY A 76 5.77 19.61 1.09
CA GLY A 76 4.86 19.48 2.23
C GLY A 76 4.25 18.09 2.34
N VAL A 77 3.78 17.52 1.23
CA VAL A 77 3.24 16.16 1.17
C VAL A 77 4.30 15.13 1.56
N ASP A 78 5.50 15.20 0.99
CA ASP A 78 6.60 14.27 1.30
C ASP A 78 7.03 14.35 2.77
N LYS A 79 7.06 15.55 3.33
CA LYS A 79 7.35 15.76 4.76
C LYS A 79 6.29 15.12 5.64
N MET A 80 5.00 15.30 5.32
CA MET A 80 3.90 14.70 6.07
C MET A 80 3.94 13.16 5.99
N ARG A 81 4.10 12.59 4.79
CA ARG A 81 4.24 11.13 4.59
C ARG A 81 5.40 10.56 5.39
N SER A 82 6.53 11.28 5.43
CA SER A 82 7.70 10.86 6.21
C SER A 82 7.46 10.89 7.72
N ILE A 83 6.70 11.86 8.23
CA ILE A 83 6.33 11.95 9.65
C ILE A 83 5.39 10.79 10.00
N GLU A 84 4.34 10.61 9.22
CA GLU A 84 3.36 9.53 9.39
C GLU A 84 4.01 8.15 9.35
N GLY A 85 4.85 7.88 8.33
CA GLY A 85 5.58 6.62 8.22
C GLY A 85 6.46 6.32 9.42
N ARG A 86 7.10 7.34 10.03
CA ARG A 86 7.86 7.17 11.28
C ARG A 86 6.97 6.85 12.48
N HIS A 87 5.81 7.51 12.61
CA HIS A 87 4.88 7.24 13.71
C HIS A 87 4.34 5.83 13.63
N LEU A 88 3.88 5.44 12.45
CA LEU A 88 3.40 4.10 12.17
C LEU A 88 4.49 3.04 12.39
N GLY A 89 5.70 3.24 11.88
CA GLY A 89 6.80 2.29 12.07
C GLY A 89 7.11 2.04 13.55
N ARG A 90 7.02 3.08 14.40
CA ARG A 90 7.16 2.92 15.85
C ARG A 90 6.02 2.12 16.47
N ASP A 91 4.78 2.38 16.04
CA ASP A 91 3.62 1.66 16.56
C ASP A 91 3.67 0.17 16.19
N LEU A 92 3.91 -0.14 14.91
CA LEU A 92 4.08 -1.51 14.43
C LEU A 92 5.21 -2.22 15.19
N MET A 93 6.35 -1.58 15.42
CA MET A 93 7.42 -2.17 16.25
C MET A 93 7.04 -2.36 17.72
N SER A 94 6.16 -1.52 18.28
CA SER A 94 5.61 -1.75 19.62
C SER A 94 4.77 -3.02 19.65
N ARG A 95 3.90 -3.21 18.66
CA ARG A 95 3.02 -4.38 18.53
C ARG A 95 3.81 -5.67 18.33
N ILE A 96 4.83 -5.64 17.47
CA ILE A 96 5.74 -6.78 17.27
C ILE A 96 6.35 -7.23 18.60
N ARG A 97 6.82 -6.30 19.43
CA ARG A 97 7.37 -6.63 20.75
C ARG A 97 6.33 -7.22 21.70
N THR A 98 5.07 -6.80 21.61
CA THR A 98 3.96 -7.41 22.36
C THR A 98 3.73 -8.85 21.92
N ILE A 99 3.73 -9.11 20.60
CA ILE A 99 3.60 -10.45 20.04
C ILE A 99 4.77 -11.34 20.48
N GLU A 100 6.01 -10.85 20.40
CA GLU A 100 7.21 -11.58 20.86
C GLU A 100 7.11 -12.00 22.33
N LYS A 101 6.59 -11.13 23.21
CA LYS A 101 6.38 -11.46 24.62
C LYS A 101 5.35 -12.57 24.81
N ALA A 102 4.23 -12.50 24.08
CA ALA A 102 3.19 -13.53 24.11
C ALA A 102 3.72 -14.88 23.62
N VAL A 103 4.48 -14.88 22.52
CA VAL A 103 5.11 -16.08 21.95
C VAL A 103 6.15 -16.67 22.91
N GLY A 104 6.97 -15.84 23.54
CA GLY A 104 7.91 -16.28 24.56
C GLY A 104 7.23 -16.89 25.79
N PHE A 105 6.04 -16.39 26.16
CA PHE A 105 5.21 -17.03 27.20
C PHE A 105 4.70 -18.39 26.75
N ILE A 106 4.15 -18.49 25.53
CA ILE A 106 3.62 -19.75 24.98
C ILE A 106 4.72 -20.81 24.93
N SER A 107 5.90 -20.45 24.41
CA SER A 107 7.08 -21.33 24.31
C SER A 107 7.49 -21.90 25.68
N LYS A 108 7.50 -21.06 26.73
CA LYS A 108 7.81 -21.52 28.10
C LYS A 108 6.70 -22.37 28.72
N LYS A 109 5.45 -22.12 28.35
CA LYS A 109 4.26 -22.79 28.90
C LYS A 109 4.05 -24.16 28.26
N ALA A 110 4.30 -24.33 26.96
CA ALA A 110 3.97 -25.55 26.22
C ALA A 110 4.52 -26.85 26.85
N PRO A 111 5.80 -26.93 27.26
CA PRO A 111 6.32 -28.14 27.93
C PRO A 111 5.68 -28.43 29.29
N GLN A 112 5.13 -27.40 29.95
CA GLN A 112 4.46 -27.55 31.24
C GLN A 112 3.04 -28.12 31.09
N VAL A 113 2.38 -27.85 29.96
CA VAL A 113 1.03 -28.35 29.66
C VAL A 113 1.03 -29.87 29.57
N VAL A 114 2.02 -30.44 28.87
CA VAL A 114 2.17 -31.90 28.74
C VAL A 114 2.38 -32.54 30.11
N ARG A 115 3.27 -31.97 30.95
CA ARG A 115 3.50 -32.46 32.32
C ARG A 115 2.25 -32.37 33.19
N ALA A 116 1.54 -31.24 33.14
CA ALA A 116 0.30 -31.06 33.90
C ALA A 116 -0.78 -32.05 33.45
N TYR A 117 -0.88 -32.33 32.16
CA TYR A 117 -1.78 -33.33 31.62
C TYR A 117 -1.45 -34.73 32.12
N GLN A 118 -0.18 -35.13 32.09
CA GLN A 118 0.26 -36.43 32.60
C GLN A 118 -0.15 -36.62 34.07
N VAL A 119 0.10 -35.63 34.93
CA VAL A 119 -0.26 -35.69 36.35
C VAL A 119 -1.78 -35.78 36.53
N ARG A 120 -2.55 -34.99 35.77
CA ARG A 120 -4.01 -35.01 35.83
C ARG A 120 -4.58 -36.34 35.36
N LEU A 121 -4.05 -36.89 34.27
CA LEU A 121 -4.47 -38.19 33.73
C LEU A 121 -4.15 -39.30 34.72
N GLN A 122 -2.93 -39.35 35.25
CA GLN A 122 -2.53 -40.33 36.28
C GLN A 122 -3.49 -40.29 37.48
N LYS A 123 -3.76 -39.08 38.01
CA LYS A 123 -4.69 -38.91 39.14
C LYS A 123 -6.08 -39.45 38.79
N ARG A 124 -6.60 -39.09 37.61
CA ARG A 124 -7.94 -39.50 37.18
C ARG A 124 -8.05 -41.01 36.97
N VAL A 125 -7.03 -41.63 36.38
CA VAL A 125 -7.01 -43.09 36.18
C VAL A 125 -6.92 -43.79 37.54
N ASN A 126 -6.10 -43.31 38.49
CA ASN A 126 -6.04 -43.86 39.85
C ASN A 126 -7.39 -43.78 40.58
N GLU A 127 -8.09 -42.65 40.48
CA GLU A 127 -9.44 -42.49 41.06
C GLU A 127 -10.45 -43.48 40.46
N LEU A 128 -10.37 -43.76 39.16
CA LEU A 128 -11.31 -44.65 38.46
C LEU A 128 -10.95 -46.14 38.60
N ALA A 129 -9.68 -46.47 38.75
CA ALA A 129 -9.21 -47.86 38.83
C ALA A 129 -9.46 -48.51 40.20
N GLY A 130 -9.65 -47.71 41.27
CA GLY A 130 -9.81 -48.22 42.64
C GLY A 130 -8.57 -49.01 43.08
N GLU A 131 -8.78 -50.28 43.48
CA GLU A 131 -7.68 -51.20 43.83
C GLU A 131 -7.03 -51.89 42.62
N THR A 132 -7.58 -51.67 41.42
CA THR A 132 -7.08 -52.33 40.20
C THR A 132 -5.73 -51.76 39.80
N LYS A 133 -4.74 -52.63 39.61
CA LYS A 133 -3.39 -52.22 39.19
C LYS A 133 -3.43 -51.69 37.75
N ILE A 134 -3.06 -50.42 37.58
CA ILE A 134 -2.98 -49.76 36.28
C ILE A 134 -1.72 -50.21 35.55
N ASP A 135 -1.84 -50.46 34.25
CA ASP A 135 -0.70 -50.70 33.36
C ASP A 135 0.03 -49.38 33.05
N PRO A 136 1.27 -49.19 33.53
CA PRO A 136 2.06 -47.98 33.27
C PRO A 136 2.35 -47.76 31.78
N GLN A 137 2.41 -48.84 30.99
CA GLN A 137 2.71 -48.77 29.56
C GLN A 137 1.56 -48.12 28.79
N ARG A 138 0.31 -48.49 29.10
CA ARG A 138 -0.89 -47.86 28.52
C ARG A 138 -0.98 -46.38 28.88
N LEU A 139 -0.70 -46.03 30.13
CA LEU A 139 -0.72 -44.63 30.54
C LEU A 139 0.37 -43.80 29.82
N GLY A 140 1.58 -44.35 29.69
CA GLY A 140 2.67 -43.71 28.95
C GLY A 140 2.31 -43.48 27.48
N GLN A 141 1.64 -44.45 26.85
CA GLN A 141 1.19 -44.34 25.47
C GLN A 141 0.15 -43.23 25.28
N GLU A 142 -0.83 -43.10 26.18
CA GLU A 142 -1.81 -42.00 26.11
C GLU A 142 -1.18 -40.62 26.29
N VAL A 143 -0.20 -40.51 27.19
CA VAL A 143 0.56 -39.26 27.38
C VAL A 143 1.35 -38.92 26.13
N ALA A 144 2.00 -39.89 25.48
CA ALA A 144 2.73 -39.68 24.23
C ALA A 144 1.81 -39.21 23.10
N ILE A 145 0.65 -39.86 22.91
CA ILE A 145 -0.34 -39.46 21.89
C ILE A 145 -0.83 -38.03 22.13
N MET A 146 -1.10 -37.66 23.39
CA MET A 146 -1.50 -36.30 23.73
C MET A 146 -0.36 -35.30 23.49
N ALA A 147 0.88 -35.64 23.87
CA ALA A 147 2.04 -34.80 23.64
C ALA A 147 2.19 -34.49 22.15
N ASP A 148 2.17 -35.50 21.29
CA ASP A 148 2.26 -35.34 19.84
C ASP A 148 1.12 -34.48 19.28
N ARG A 149 -0.12 -34.68 19.75
CA ARG A 149 -1.27 -33.86 19.33
C ARG A 149 -1.19 -32.40 19.76
N SER A 150 -0.55 -32.15 20.90
CA SER A 150 -0.37 -30.80 21.46
C SER A 150 0.97 -30.15 21.09
N ASP A 151 1.80 -30.83 20.28
CA ASP A 151 3.10 -30.31 19.88
C ASP A 151 2.95 -29.13 18.92
N ILE A 152 3.46 -28.00 19.38
CA ILE A 152 3.47 -26.70 18.69
C ILE A 152 4.90 -26.20 18.42
N SER A 153 5.90 -27.07 18.54
CA SER A 153 7.31 -26.69 18.45
C SER A 153 7.67 -26.13 17.08
N GLU A 154 7.12 -26.71 16.01
CA GLU A 154 7.37 -26.24 14.64
C GLU A 154 6.77 -24.85 14.40
N GLU A 155 5.53 -24.65 14.84
CA GLU A 155 4.81 -23.37 14.71
C GLU A 155 5.56 -22.26 15.46
N LEU A 156 6.10 -22.55 16.66
CA LEU A 156 6.90 -21.59 17.42
C LEU A 156 8.19 -21.19 16.68
N VAL A 157 8.91 -22.16 16.11
CA VAL A 157 10.14 -21.90 15.34
C VAL A 157 9.84 -21.06 14.09
N ARG A 158 8.79 -21.41 13.34
CA ARG A 158 8.35 -20.65 12.16
C ARG A 158 7.96 -19.24 12.53
N LEU A 159 7.20 -19.08 13.61
CA LEU A 159 6.74 -17.77 14.07
C LEU A 159 7.90 -16.86 14.51
N GLU A 160 8.90 -17.39 15.22
CA GLU A 160 10.13 -16.65 15.53
C GLU A 160 10.85 -16.18 14.26
N SER A 161 10.93 -17.03 13.23
CA SER A 161 11.50 -16.68 11.93
C SER A 161 10.72 -15.56 11.25
N HIS A 162 9.39 -15.66 11.18
CA HIS A 162 8.54 -14.63 10.59
C HIS A 162 8.64 -13.28 11.33
N LEU A 163 8.64 -13.29 12.66
CA LEU A 163 8.83 -12.07 13.46
C LEU A 163 10.20 -11.41 13.21
N LYS A 164 11.26 -12.22 13.05
CA LYS A 164 12.58 -11.71 12.68
C LYS A 164 12.57 -11.07 11.29
N GLN A 165 11.95 -11.73 10.31
CA GLN A 165 11.82 -11.20 8.94
C GLN A 165 11.01 -9.89 8.93
N LEU A 166 9.93 -9.82 9.69
CA LEU A 166 9.08 -8.63 9.79
C LEU A 166 9.89 -7.42 10.30
N LYS A 167 10.74 -7.61 11.32
CA LYS A 167 11.65 -6.57 11.83
C LYS A 167 12.69 -6.12 10.79
N THR A 168 13.15 -7.03 9.93
CA THR A 168 14.12 -6.67 8.88
C THR A 168 13.49 -5.82 7.76
N LEU A 169 12.19 -6.00 7.46
CA LEU A 169 11.51 -5.20 6.44
C LEU A 169 11.49 -3.71 6.76
N PHE A 170 11.44 -3.32 8.04
CA PHE A 170 11.49 -1.91 8.45
C PHE A 170 12.84 -1.22 8.18
N ARG A 171 13.86 -1.97 7.74
CA ARG A 171 15.16 -1.43 7.34
C ARG A 171 15.33 -1.32 5.82
N GLU A 172 14.39 -1.85 5.05
CA GLU A 172 14.43 -1.76 3.59
C GLU A 172 14.09 -0.34 3.12
N THR A 173 14.73 0.10 2.03
CA THR A 173 14.45 1.40 1.39
C THR A 173 13.40 1.31 0.29
N GLN A 174 12.95 0.09 -0.02
CA GLN A 174 11.94 -0.19 -1.04
C GLN A 174 10.54 -0.27 -0.40
N PRO A 175 9.46 -0.10 -1.16
CA PRO A 175 8.10 -0.34 -0.67
C PRO A 175 7.94 -1.79 -0.20
N VAL A 176 7.55 -1.97 1.07
CA VAL A 176 7.44 -3.30 1.71
C VAL A 176 6.00 -3.74 2.03
N GLY A 177 4.97 -2.96 1.65
CA GLY A 177 3.56 -3.21 2.04
C GLY A 177 3.09 -4.65 1.76
N ARG A 178 3.26 -5.15 0.54
CA ARG A 178 2.91 -6.54 0.18
C ARG A 178 3.68 -7.59 0.96
N LYS A 179 4.97 -7.35 1.25
CA LYS A 179 5.79 -8.27 2.06
C LYS A 179 5.33 -8.30 3.51
N LEU A 180 4.94 -7.14 4.07
CA LEU A 180 4.38 -7.04 5.41
C LEU A 180 3.07 -7.81 5.51
N GLU A 181 2.15 -7.62 4.55
CA GLU A 181 0.87 -8.32 4.51
C GLU A 181 1.05 -9.84 4.46
N PHE A 182 1.94 -10.33 3.58
CA PHE A 182 2.28 -11.74 3.51
C PHE A 182 2.79 -12.29 4.85
N LEU A 183 3.73 -11.60 5.50
CA LEU A 183 4.24 -12.06 6.80
C LEU A 183 3.19 -12.05 7.90
N LEU A 184 2.27 -11.07 7.91
CA LEU A 184 1.16 -11.07 8.86
C LEU A 184 0.22 -12.25 8.63
N GLN A 185 -0.04 -12.63 7.38
CA GLN A 185 -0.83 -13.81 7.04
C GLN A 185 -0.15 -15.08 7.54
N GLU A 186 1.16 -15.24 7.30
CA GLU A 186 1.90 -16.41 7.76
C GLU A 186 1.94 -16.47 9.30
N ILE A 187 2.18 -15.36 10.00
CA ILE A 187 2.12 -15.33 11.48
C ILE A 187 0.71 -15.70 11.98
N ASN A 188 -0.35 -15.21 11.34
CA ASN A 188 -1.72 -15.56 11.70
C ASN A 188 -1.98 -17.06 11.50
N ARG A 189 -1.47 -17.64 10.41
CA ARG A 189 -1.57 -19.08 10.14
C ARG A 189 -0.92 -19.90 11.27
N GLU A 190 0.29 -19.56 11.67
CA GLU A 190 0.98 -20.25 12.76
C GLU A 190 0.25 -20.10 14.11
N ILE A 191 -0.27 -18.90 14.40
CA ILE A 191 -1.08 -18.64 15.61
C ILE A 191 -2.40 -19.44 15.61
N ASN A 192 -3.05 -19.61 14.46
CA ASN A 192 -4.24 -20.44 14.35
C ASN A 192 -3.95 -21.90 14.66
N THR A 193 -2.84 -22.43 14.15
CA THR A 193 -2.40 -23.80 14.42
C THR A 193 -2.03 -24.01 15.89
N ILE A 194 -1.31 -23.07 16.51
CA ILE A 194 -1.05 -23.09 17.96
C ILE A 194 -2.36 -23.11 18.74
N GLY A 195 -3.32 -22.26 18.35
CA GLY A 195 -4.63 -22.18 18.98
C GLY A 195 -5.44 -23.46 18.89
N SER A 196 -5.39 -24.18 17.76
CA SER A 196 -6.15 -25.42 17.57
C SER A 196 -5.50 -26.64 18.22
N LYS A 197 -4.17 -26.64 18.40
CA LYS A 197 -3.43 -27.71 19.08
C LYS A 197 -3.33 -27.52 20.60
N SER A 198 -3.50 -26.30 21.10
CA SER A 198 -3.37 -26.02 22.54
C SER A 198 -4.66 -26.30 23.32
N MET A 199 -4.52 -27.00 24.44
CA MET A 199 -5.61 -27.26 25.40
C MET A 199 -5.48 -26.45 26.70
N ASP A 200 -4.54 -25.51 26.77
CA ASP A 200 -4.29 -24.69 27.95
C ASP A 200 -4.91 -23.30 27.79
N GLY A 201 -5.80 -22.93 28.72
CA GLY A 201 -6.53 -21.66 28.66
C GLY A 201 -5.62 -20.42 28.67
N SER A 202 -4.46 -20.50 29.33
CA SER A 202 -3.48 -19.40 29.33
C SER A 202 -2.83 -19.23 27.94
N ILE A 203 -2.54 -20.33 27.24
CA ILE A 203 -2.09 -20.27 25.84
C ILE A 203 -3.21 -19.73 24.94
N SER A 204 -4.44 -20.21 25.10
CA SER A 204 -5.59 -19.70 24.33
C SER A 204 -5.79 -18.19 24.51
N GLN A 205 -5.62 -17.67 25.73
CA GLN A 205 -5.68 -16.23 26.00
C GLN A 205 -4.59 -15.45 25.25
N GLN A 206 -3.35 -15.96 25.23
CA GLN A 206 -2.27 -15.35 24.44
C GLN A 206 -2.55 -15.40 22.94
N VAL A 207 -3.10 -16.52 22.43
CA VAL A 207 -3.49 -16.65 21.02
C VAL A 207 -4.48 -15.56 20.63
N VAL A 208 -5.52 -15.33 21.44
CA VAL A 208 -6.51 -14.28 21.19
C VAL A 208 -5.86 -12.89 21.22
N ALA A 209 -4.99 -12.62 22.21
CA ALA A 209 -4.29 -11.36 22.31
C ALA A 209 -3.39 -11.10 21.08
N VAL A 210 -2.66 -12.11 20.60
CA VAL A 210 -1.84 -11.99 19.39
C VAL A 210 -2.69 -11.74 18.15
N LYS A 211 -3.81 -12.47 17.98
CA LYS A 211 -4.73 -12.22 16.85
C LYS A 211 -5.25 -10.80 16.82
N ALA A 212 -5.60 -10.23 17.99
CA ALA A 212 -6.05 -8.85 18.09
C ALA A 212 -4.95 -7.85 17.68
N GLU A 213 -3.69 -8.11 18.04
CA GLU A 213 -2.57 -7.26 17.60
C GLU A 213 -2.30 -7.40 16.10
N LEU A 214 -2.36 -8.62 15.54
CA LEU A 214 -2.22 -8.85 14.10
C LEU A 214 -3.27 -8.11 13.28
N GLU A 215 -4.52 -8.10 13.75
CA GLU A 215 -5.60 -7.39 13.04
C GLU A 215 -5.39 -5.88 13.05
N LYS A 216 -5.01 -5.29 14.18
CA LYS A 216 -4.65 -3.87 14.25
C LYS A 216 -3.47 -3.53 13.34
N MET A 217 -2.47 -4.40 13.25
CA MET A 217 -1.34 -4.23 12.33
C MET A 217 -1.78 -4.30 10.87
N ARG A 218 -2.70 -5.21 10.53
CA ARG A 218 -3.26 -5.39 9.19
C ARG A 218 -4.03 -4.14 8.75
N GLU A 219 -4.93 -3.64 9.60
CA GLU A 219 -5.69 -2.40 9.36
C GLU A 219 -4.75 -1.22 9.13
N GLN A 220 -3.72 -1.09 9.97
CA GLN A 220 -2.71 -0.06 9.82
C GLN A 220 -1.96 -0.15 8.50
N ILE A 221 -1.60 -1.35 8.06
CA ILE A 221 -0.88 -1.53 6.79
C ILE A 221 -1.75 -1.15 5.59
N GLN A 222 -3.03 -1.50 5.61
CA GLN A 222 -3.98 -1.19 4.53
C GLN A 222 -4.29 0.31 4.43
N ASN A 223 -4.18 1.05 5.52
CA ASN A 223 -4.42 2.50 5.54
C ASN A 223 -3.26 3.34 4.97
N ILE A 224 -2.13 2.73 4.59
CA ILE A 224 -0.92 3.44 4.11
C ILE A 224 -0.81 3.47 2.57
N GLU A 225 -1.68 2.74 1.86
CA GLU A 225 -1.66 2.70 0.39
C GLU A 225 -2.00 4.06 -0.25
#